data_AF-A0A8X6I8U8-F1
#
_entry.id   AF-A0A8X6I8U8-F1
#
_cell.length_a   1.000
_cell.length_b   1.000
_cell.length_c   1.000
_cell.angle_alpha   90.00
_cell.angle_beta   90.00
_cell.angle_gamma   90.00
#
_symmetry.space_group_name_H-M   'P 1'
#
loop_
_entity.id
_entity.type
_entity.pdbx_description
1 polymer ?
#
loop_
_entity_poly.entity_id
_entity_poly.type
_entity_poly.pdbx_seq_one_letter_code
_entity_poly.pdbx_strand_id
1 'polypeptide(L)'
;MSWKWILMLVTCLLLSASVAAQEDENELEEPSKEDGKFFPKLLSHIFDILSFRKVVAELKVGKTSPTMCFVCKFGIALLQHFVETDKPQEEIAHIAYTICSTLKLDSDRVCAGIINLFQDEMMYIFKRTTLGPQEVCGVLMGNECSRISSPLHNWTVPLTPFPKPPVQRVLEPLKEAPVIRVLHLSDTHLDPYYMEGANADCKELMCCRIADGPAPTPAQAAGRWGDYRNCDTPLRTLEHMLRHITSKHKVRKES
;
A
#
# COMPACT_ATOMS: atom_id res chain seq x y z
N MET A 1 -49.06 -7.02 -27.03
CA MET A 1 -48.01 -7.96 -26.55
C MET A 1 -47.21 -8.42 -27.74
N SER A 2 -45.92 -8.08 -27.76
CA SER A 2 -45.09 -8.00 -28.96
C SER A 2 -44.62 -9.38 -29.44
N TRP A 3 -44.83 -9.66 -30.74
CA TRP A 3 -44.34 -10.81 -31.52
C TRP A 3 -42.85 -11.14 -31.30
N LYS A 4 -42.06 -10.15 -30.87
CA LYS A 4 -40.63 -10.31 -30.53
C LYS A 4 -40.35 -11.29 -29.38
N TRP A 5 -41.31 -11.52 -28.47
CA TRP A 5 -41.13 -12.48 -27.36
C TRP A 5 -41.39 -13.93 -27.76
N ILE A 6 -42.28 -14.17 -28.72
CA ILE A 6 -42.58 -15.52 -29.23
C ILE A 6 -41.41 -16.03 -30.08
N LEU A 7 -40.74 -15.14 -30.82
CA LEU A 7 -39.55 -15.50 -31.59
C LEU A 7 -38.34 -15.84 -30.70
N MET A 8 -38.23 -15.25 -29.50
CA MET A 8 -37.16 -15.53 -28.54
C MET A 8 -37.36 -16.84 -27.77
N LEU A 9 -38.60 -17.26 -27.52
CA LEU A 9 -38.90 -18.53 -26.86
C LEU A 9 -38.80 -19.73 -27.81
N VAL A 10 -39.15 -19.55 -29.10
CA VAL A 10 -39.08 -20.62 -30.10
C VAL A 10 -37.63 -20.89 -30.53
N THR A 11 -36.73 -19.90 -30.53
CA THR A 11 -35.30 -20.12 -30.82
C THR A 11 -34.55 -20.78 -29.65
N CYS A 12 -35.02 -20.60 -28.41
CA CYS A 12 -34.40 -21.20 -27.23
C CYS A 12 -34.78 -22.70 -27.05
N LEU A 13 -35.96 -23.10 -27.53
CA LEU A 13 -36.45 -24.48 -27.46
C LEU A 13 -36.01 -25.37 -28.64
N LEU A 14 -35.57 -24.80 -29.76
CA LEU A 14 -35.10 -25.56 -30.93
C LEU A 14 -33.58 -25.80 -30.96
N LEU A 15 -32.82 -25.22 -30.03
CA LEU A 15 -31.36 -25.41 -29.91
C LEU A 15 -30.95 -26.34 -28.76
N SER A 16 -31.90 -26.89 -28.01
CA SER A 16 -31.65 -27.77 -26.85
C SER A 16 -31.98 -29.25 -27.09
N ALA A 17 -32.30 -29.65 -28.31
CA ALA A 17 -32.53 -31.07 -28.65
C ALA A 17 -31.85 -31.43 -29.98
N SER A 18 -30.95 -32.43 -29.93
CA SER A 18 -30.03 -32.90 -30.99
C SER A 18 -28.77 -32.03 -31.05
N VAL A 19 -27.68 -32.35 -30.35
CA VAL A 19 -26.84 -33.52 -30.61
C VAL A 19 -26.25 -34.03 -29.29
N ALA A 20 -26.69 -35.23 -28.91
CA ALA A 20 -25.90 -36.11 -28.06
C ALA A 20 -25.24 -37.15 -28.98
N ALA A 21 -23.96 -37.42 -28.70
CA ALA A 21 -23.09 -38.45 -29.29
C ALA A 21 -22.58 -38.19 -30.72
N GLN A 22 -21.33 -37.73 -30.82
CA GLN A 22 -20.27 -38.44 -31.55
C GLN A 22 -18.91 -37.84 -31.14
N GLU A 23 -17.95 -38.69 -30.76
CA GLU A 23 -16.54 -38.33 -30.61
C GLU A 23 -16.00 -37.86 -31.96
N ASP A 24 -15.39 -36.68 -32.00
CA ASP A 24 -14.40 -36.32 -33.02
C ASP A 24 -13.46 -35.25 -32.46
N GLU A 25 -12.18 -35.54 -32.61
CA GLU A 25 -11.04 -34.73 -32.22
C GLU A 25 -11.08 -33.39 -32.96
N ASN A 26 -11.16 -32.28 -32.24
CA ASN A 26 -10.74 -30.99 -32.78
C ASN A 26 -10.17 -30.13 -31.66
N GLU A 27 -8.84 -29.97 -31.76
CA GLU A 27 -7.98 -28.94 -31.18
C GLU A 27 -8.74 -27.67 -30.78
N LEU A 28 -8.98 -27.52 -29.48
CA LEU A 28 -9.01 -26.21 -28.86
C LEU A 28 -7.55 -25.74 -28.80
N GLU A 29 -7.19 -24.78 -29.65
CA GLU A 29 -5.93 -24.06 -29.54
C GLU A 29 -5.77 -23.54 -28.10
N GLU A 30 -4.82 -24.12 -27.37
CA GLU A 30 -4.34 -23.53 -26.12
C GLU A 30 -3.81 -22.13 -26.43
N PRO A 31 -4.13 -21.09 -25.63
CA PRO A 31 -3.45 -19.82 -25.74
C PRO A 31 -1.95 -20.08 -25.53
N SER A 32 -1.13 -19.55 -26.45
CA SER A 32 0.32 -19.74 -26.56
C SER A 32 1.02 -19.76 -25.19
N LYS A 33 1.39 -20.98 -24.74
CA LYS A 33 2.18 -21.21 -23.52
C LYS A 33 3.60 -20.62 -23.55
N GLU A 34 4.01 -19.97 -24.65
CA GLU A 34 5.35 -19.40 -24.81
C GLU A 34 5.46 -17.95 -24.33
N ASP A 35 4.39 -17.14 -24.42
CA ASP A 35 4.45 -15.71 -24.07
C ASP A 35 4.53 -15.47 -22.55
N GLY A 36 3.94 -16.39 -21.76
CA GLY A 36 3.93 -16.32 -20.29
C GLY A 36 5.28 -16.58 -19.62
N LYS A 37 6.27 -17.16 -20.34
CA LYS A 37 7.62 -17.42 -19.82
C LYS A 37 8.63 -16.35 -20.21
N PHE A 38 8.37 -15.60 -21.27
CA PHE A 38 9.27 -14.56 -21.76
C PHE A 38 9.32 -13.36 -20.81
N PHE A 39 8.16 -12.88 -20.38
CA PHE A 39 8.05 -11.72 -19.47
C PHE A 39 8.73 -11.92 -18.11
N PRO A 40 8.50 -13.01 -17.34
CA PRO A 40 9.15 -13.22 -16.04
C PRO A 40 10.67 -13.41 -16.16
N LYS A 41 11.14 -14.00 -17.27
CA LYS A 41 12.58 -14.23 -17.53
C LYS A 41 13.30 -12.96 -18.00
N LEU A 42 12.62 -12.13 -18.79
CA LEU A 42 13.08 -10.79 -19.17
C LEU A 42 13.10 -9.87 -17.94
N LEU A 43 12.05 -9.92 -17.13
CA LEU A 43 11.97 -9.20 -15.85
C LEU A 43 13.11 -9.63 -14.92
N SER A 44 13.32 -10.93 -14.69
CA SER A 44 14.40 -11.40 -13.81
C SER A 44 15.77 -10.92 -14.27
N HIS A 45 16.03 -10.93 -15.58
CA HIS A 45 17.29 -10.42 -16.15
C HIS A 45 17.44 -8.90 -16.03
N ILE A 46 16.39 -8.13 -16.29
CA ILE A 46 16.39 -6.67 -16.10
C ILE A 46 16.59 -6.34 -14.60
N PHE A 47 15.99 -7.11 -13.71
CA PHE A 47 16.10 -6.92 -12.26
C PHE A 47 17.49 -7.23 -11.71
N ASP A 48 18.19 -8.24 -12.26
CA ASP A 48 19.59 -8.51 -11.92
C ASP A 48 20.52 -7.37 -12.35
N ILE A 49 20.27 -6.76 -13.51
CA ILE A 49 21.03 -5.60 -14.02
C ILE A 49 20.82 -4.36 -13.15
N LEU A 50 19.62 -4.15 -12.60
CA LEU A 50 19.24 -2.95 -11.86
C LEU A 50 19.66 -2.94 -10.38
N SER A 51 20.46 -3.90 -9.91
CA SER A 51 20.84 -4.00 -8.48
C SER A 51 19.63 -4.01 -7.55
N PHE A 52 18.56 -4.72 -7.93
CA PHE A 52 17.25 -4.59 -7.29
C PHE A 52 17.24 -4.93 -5.78
N ARG A 53 18.12 -5.84 -5.33
CA ARG A 53 18.31 -6.12 -3.88
C ARG A 53 18.67 -4.87 -3.07
N LYS A 54 19.49 -3.98 -3.64
CA LYS A 54 19.85 -2.70 -3.03
C LYS A 54 18.62 -1.80 -2.96
N VAL A 55 17.82 -1.75 -4.02
CA VAL A 55 16.57 -0.98 -4.07
C VAL A 55 15.57 -1.45 -3.02
N VAL A 56 15.38 -2.76 -2.85
CA VAL A 56 14.50 -3.32 -1.81
C VAL A 56 15.00 -2.98 -0.41
N ALA A 57 16.31 -3.06 -0.18
CA ALA A 57 16.90 -2.66 1.09
C ALA A 57 16.70 -1.16 1.37
N GLU A 58 16.90 -0.30 0.36
CA GLU A 58 16.71 1.15 0.43
C GLU A 58 15.24 1.53 0.65
N LEU A 59 14.30 0.84 -0.02
CA LEU A 59 12.86 0.98 0.19
C LEU A 59 12.46 0.68 1.64
N LYS A 60 13.00 -0.40 2.22
CA LYS A 60 12.69 -0.79 3.62
C LYS A 60 13.15 0.25 4.65
N VAL A 61 14.19 1.02 4.36
CA VAL A 61 14.70 2.08 5.24
C VAL A 61 14.28 3.49 4.80
N GLY A 62 13.41 3.61 3.80
CA GLY A 62 12.92 4.89 3.29
C GLY A 62 14.00 5.79 2.69
N LYS A 63 15.07 5.21 2.13
CA LYS A 63 16.19 5.97 1.57
C LYS A 63 16.04 6.15 0.06
N THR A 64 15.99 7.40 -0.40
CA THR A 64 15.99 7.68 -1.85
C THR A 64 17.38 7.49 -2.47
N SER A 65 17.42 6.88 -3.65
CA SER A 65 18.65 6.71 -4.44
C SER A 65 18.38 6.88 -5.94
N PRO A 66 19.40 7.19 -6.76
CA PRO A 66 19.24 7.28 -8.21
C PRO A 66 18.69 5.98 -8.83
N THR A 67 19.09 4.83 -8.30
CA THR A 67 18.62 3.52 -8.76
C THR A 67 17.15 3.30 -8.41
N MET A 68 16.75 3.59 -7.17
CA MET A 68 15.36 3.50 -6.74
C MET A 68 14.46 4.45 -7.55
N CYS A 69 14.96 5.64 -7.86
CA CYS A 69 14.27 6.60 -8.71
C CYS A 69 14.06 6.08 -10.15
N PHE A 70 15.10 5.48 -10.75
CA PHE A 70 14.98 4.88 -12.08
C PHE A 70 13.93 3.75 -12.09
N VAL A 71 14.00 2.85 -11.11
CA VAL A 71 13.05 1.74 -10.97
C VAL A 71 11.62 2.26 -10.81
N CYS A 72 11.41 3.30 -9.99
CA CYS A 72 10.11 3.94 -9.87
C CYS A 72 9.62 4.47 -11.21
N LYS A 73 10.42 5.30 -11.91
CA LYS A 73 10.02 5.92 -13.18
C LYS A 73 9.70 4.86 -14.24
N PHE A 74 10.50 3.81 -14.31
CA PHE A 74 10.25 2.68 -15.20
C PHE A 74 8.96 1.93 -14.84
N GLY A 75 8.76 1.61 -13.56
CA GLY A 75 7.56 0.91 -13.08
C GLY A 75 6.28 1.70 -13.34
N ILE A 76 6.28 3.00 -13.06
CA ILE A 76 5.14 3.87 -13.34
C ILE A 76 4.88 3.98 -14.84
N ALA A 77 5.91 4.17 -15.67
CA ALA A 77 5.75 4.23 -17.13
C ALA A 77 5.15 2.94 -17.68
N LEU A 78 5.59 1.78 -17.18
CA LEU A 78 5.06 0.48 -17.60
C LEU A 78 3.60 0.30 -17.16
N LEU A 79 3.26 0.69 -15.93
CA LEU A 79 1.88 0.64 -15.44
C LEU A 79 0.97 1.55 -16.27
N GLN A 80 1.40 2.77 -16.57
CA GLN A 80 0.65 3.69 -17.42
C GLN A 80 0.44 3.11 -18.81
N HIS A 81 1.47 2.51 -19.41
CA HIS A 81 1.33 1.83 -20.69
C HIS A 81 0.26 0.72 -20.65
N PHE A 82 0.20 -0.08 -19.57
CA PHE A 82 -0.85 -1.10 -19.42
C PHE A 82 -2.24 -0.49 -19.25
N VAL A 83 -2.35 0.62 -18.54
CA VAL A 83 -3.63 1.33 -18.36
C VAL A 83 -4.11 1.95 -19.68
N GLU A 84 -3.21 2.59 -20.43
CA GLU A 84 -3.50 3.24 -21.72
C GLU A 84 -3.86 2.26 -22.84
N THR A 85 -3.36 1.02 -22.73
CA THR A 85 -3.68 -0.07 -23.68
C THR A 85 -4.91 -0.89 -23.26
N ASP A 86 -5.68 -0.40 -22.28
CA ASP A 86 -6.88 -1.06 -21.74
C ASP A 86 -6.65 -2.52 -21.32
N LYS A 87 -5.47 -2.81 -20.77
CA LYS A 87 -5.15 -4.14 -20.29
C LYS A 87 -6.10 -4.54 -19.15
N PRO A 88 -6.59 -5.80 -19.12
CA PRO A 88 -7.46 -6.27 -18.04
C PRO A 88 -6.80 -6.06 -16.66
N GLN A 89 -7.58 -5.58 -15.70
CA GLN A 89 -7.09 -5.27 -14.36
C GLN A 89 -6.51 -6.51 -13.67
N GLU A 90 -7.14 -7.67 -13.87
CA GLU A 90 -6.71 -8.96 -13.32
C GLU A 90 -5.31 -9.32 -13.82
N GLU A 91 -4.99 -8.97 -15.07
CA GLU A 91 -3.68 -9.24 -15.65
C GLU A 91 -2.61 -8.30 -15.08
N ILE A 92 -2.95 -7.03 -14.86
CA ILE A 92 -2.07 -6.06 -14.17
C ILE A 92 -1.81 -6.51 -12.73
N ALA A 93 -2.86 -6.93 -12.01
CA ALA A 93 -2.76 -7.47 -10.65
C ALA A 93 -1.89 -8.73 -10.61
N HIS A 94 -2.04 -9.64 -11.58
CA HIS A 94 -1.22 -10.84 -11.70
C HIS A 94 0.26 -10.51 -11.95
N ILE A 95 0.56 -9.52 -12.79
CA ILE A 95 1.93 -9.04 -13.02
C ILE A 95 2.50 -8.46 -11.73
N ALA A 96 1.75 -7.60 -11.03
CA ALA A 96 2.18 -7.02 -9.76
C ALA A 96 2.48 -8.10 -8.71
N TYR A 97 1.63 -9.14 -8.64
CA TYR A 97 1.82 -10.27 -7.73
C TYR A 97 3.06 -11.06 -8.08
N THR A 98 3.25 -11.35 -9.36
CA THR A 98 4.42 -12.08 -9.87
C THR A 98 5.70 -11.33 -9.52
N ILE A 99 5.73 -10.01 -9.73
CA ILE A 99 6.88 -9.16 -9.36
C ILE A 99 7.12 -9.23 -7.85
N CYS A 100 6.09 -9.05 -7.03
CA CYS A 100 6.21 -9.06 -5.57
C CYS A 100 6.77 -10.39 -5.03
N SER A 101 6.18 -11.51 -5.46
CA SER A 101 6.56 -12.85 -5.01
C SER A 101 7.92 -13.30 -5.55
N THR A 102 8.23 -13.02 -6.83
CA THR A 102 9.51 -13.41 -7.46
C THR A 102 10.66 -12.65 -6.83
N LEU A 103 10.46 -11.37 -6.53
CA LEU A 103 11.49 -10.51 -5.95
C LEU A 103 11.55 -10.61 -4.43
N LYS A 104 10.68 -11.41 -3.81
CA LYS A 104 10.60 -11.61 -2.36
C LYS A 104 10.56 -10.29 -1.61
N LEU A 105 9.72 -9.37 -2.11
CA LEU A 105 9.47 -8.08 -1.46
C LEU A 105 8.84 -8.29 -0.09
N ASP A 106 7.89 -9.20 -0.04
CA ASP A 106 7.24 -9.71 1.16
C ASP A 106 6.86 -11.19 0.95
N SER A 107 6.18 -11.79 1.93
CA SER A 107 5.61 -13.13 1.79
C SER A 107 4.49 -13.17 0.76
N ASP A 108 4.22 -14.37 0.22
CA ASP A 108 3.20 -14.54 -0.83
C ASP A 108 1.81 -14.11 -0.36
N ARG A 109 1.48 -14.33 0.93
CA ARG A 109 0.22 -13.88 1.52
C ARG A 109 0.10 -12.36 1.58
N VAL A 110 1.20 -11.66 1.90
CA VAL A 110 1.20 -10.20 2.01
C VAL A 110 1.15 -9.57 0.61
N CYS A 111 1.93 -10.11 -0.33
CA CYS A 111 1.87 -9.71 -1.74
C CYS A 111 0.44 -9.82 -2.29
N ALA A 112 -0.21 -10.98 -2.11
CA ALA A 112 -1.60 -11.18 -2.54
C ALA A 112 -2.57 -10.23 -1.81
N GLY A 113 -2.40 -10.06 -0.50
CA GLY A 113 -3.26 -9.21 0.34
C GLY A 113 -3.23 -7.74 -0.07
N ILE A 114 -2.03 -7.17 -0.28
CA ILE A 114 -1.86 -5.77 -0.69
C ILE A 114 -2.51 -5.55 -2.06
N ILE A 115 -2.23 -6.43 -3.03
CA ILE A 115 -2.77 -6.27 -4.39
C ILE A 115 -4.28 -6.38 -4.38
N ASN A 116 -4.83 -7.39 -3.70
CA ASN A 116 -6.27 -7.55 -3.61
C ASN A 116 -6.96 -6.36 -2.95
N LEU A 117 -6.29 -5.71 -1.98
CA LEU A 117 -6.82 -4.57 -1.26
C LEU A 117 -6.77 -3.26 -2.06
N PHE A 118 -5.74 -3.04 -2.88
CA PHE A 118 -5.47 -1.73 -3.50
C PHE A 118 -5.64 -1.69 -5.03
N GLN A 119 -5.82 -2.83 -5.69
CA GLN A 119 -5.89 -2.87 -7.15
C GLN A 119 -6.96 -1.93 -7.73
N ASP A 120 -8.15 -1.87 -7.14
CA ASP A 120 -9.27 -1.09 -7.65
C ASP A 120 -8.99 0.42 -7.57
N GLU A 121 -8.53 0.90 -6.41
CA GLU A 121 -8.21 2.30 -6.18
C GLU A 121 -7.02 2.74 -7.03
N MET A 122 -5.99 1.89 -7.15
CA MET A 122 -4.83 2.19 -7.98
C MET A 122 -5.25 2.33 -9.44
N MET A 123 -6.05 1.40 -9.98
CA MET A 123 -6.56 1.50 -11.34
C MET A 123 -7.45 2.72 -11.54
N TYR A 124 -8.30 3.05 -10.56
CA TYR A 124 -9.13 4.25 -10.60
C TYR A 124 -8.29 5.54 -10.69
N ILE A 125 -7.23 5.64 -9.89
CA ILE A 125 -6.31 6.78 -9.89
C ILE A 125 -5.61 6.88 -11.24
N PHE A 126 -4.94 5.81 -11.70
CA PHE A 126 -4.17 5.86 -12.96
C PHE A 126 -5.03 6.11 -14.19
N LYS A 127 -6.30 5.69 -14.20
CA LYS A 127 -7.25 6.02 -15.28
C LYS A 127 -7.72 7.48 -15.29
N ARG A 128 -7.60 8.20 -14.17
CA ARG A 128 -8.19 9.54 -13.98
C ARG A 128 -7.18 10.64 -13.70
N THR A 129 -5.94 10.29 -13.38
CA THR A 129 -4.87 11.25 -13.15
C THR A 129 -3.90 11.25 -14.32
N THR A 130 -3.53 12.44 -14.79
CA THR A 130 -2.55 12.64 -15.86
C THR A 130 -1.16 12.95 -15.28
N LEU A 131 -0.73 12.22 -14.25
CA LEU A 131 0.59 12.40 -13.65
C LEU A 131 1.62 11.56 -14.38
N GLY A 132 2.66 12.17 -14.96
CA GLY A 132 3.75 11.42 -15.58
C GLY A 132 4.63 10.68 -14.58
N PRO A 133 5.49 9.74 -15.02
CA PRO A 133 6.36 8.97 -14.13
C PRO A 133 7.29 9.84 -13.27
N GLN A 134 7.72 10.98 -13.81
CA GLN A 134 8.54 11.95 -13.06
C GLN A 134 7.76 12.59 -11.92
N GLU A 135 6.49 12.91 -12.13
CA GLU A 135 5.65 13.57 -11.13
C GLU A 135 5.29 12.58 -10.03
N VAL A 136 4.82 11.39 -10.39
CA VAL A 136 4.50 10.32 -9.43
C VAL A 136 5.72 9.98 -8.56
N CYS A 137 6.88 9.73 -9.18
CA CYS A 137 8.08 9.37 -8.43
C CYS A 137 8.67 10.55 -7.65
N GLY A 138 8.47 11.79 -8.11
CA GLY A 138 8.80 12.99 -7.34
C GLY A 138 7.93 13.14 -6.09
N VAL A 139 6.63 12.77 -6.15
CA VAL A 139 5.74 12.81 -4.98
C VAL A 139 6.16 11.75 -3.98
N LEU A 140 6.42 10.53 -4.47
CA LEU A 140 6.72 9.37 -3.61
C LEU A 140 8.12 9.43 -2.97
N MET A 141 9.12 9.96 -3.68
CA MET A 141 10.53 9.88 -3.27
C MET A 141 11.19 11.25 -3.08
N GLY A 142 10.43 12.32 -3.26
CA GLY A 142 10.88 13.69 -3.10
C GLY A 142 11.76 14.21 -4.24
N ASN A 143 12.31 15.41 -4.00
CA ASN A 143 13.11 16.15 -4.97
C ASN A 143 14.41 15.46 -5.40
N GLU A 144 14.89 14.48 -4.63
CA GLU A 144 16.07 13.67 -4.98
C GLU A 144 15.80 12.78 -6.21
N CYS A 145 14.55 12.37 -6.44
CA CYS A 145 14.19 11.60 -7.62
C CYS A 145 13.75 12.47 -8.80
N SER A 146 12.86 13.43 -8.53
CA SER A 146 12.37 14.35 -9.56
C SER A 146 11.84 15.63 -8.93
N ARG A 147 12.21 16.78 -9.50
CA ARG A 147 11.56 18.05 -9.15
C ARG A 147 10.26 18.15 -9.91
N ILE A 148 9.15 18.25 -9.19
CA ILE A 148 7.83 18.40 -9.79
C ILE A 148 7.55 19.87 -10.04
N SER A 149 7.13 20.20 -11.25
CA SER A 149 6.59 21.51 -11.60
C SER A 149 5.23 21.31 -12.25
N SER A 150 4.17 21.73 -11.56
CA SER A 150 2.80 21.66 -12.08
C SER A 150 2.11 23.00 -11.86
N PRO A 151 1.39 23.54 -12.87
CA PRO A 151 0.54 24.70 -12.67
C PRO A 151 -0.47 24.52 -11.53
N LEU A 152 -0.92 23.28 -11.26
CA LEU A 152 -1.83 22.95 -10.16
C LEU A 152 -1.19 23.16 -8.78
N HIS A 153 0.14 23.13 -8.68
CA HIS A 153 0.86 23.40 -7.43
C HIS A 153 1.06 24.90 -7.19
N ASN A 154 0.80 25.75 -8.17
CA ASN A 154 0.88 27.20 -8.03
C ASN A 154 -0.48 27.78 -7.65
N TRP A 155 -0.88 27.54 -6.40
CA TRP A 155 -2.10 28.11 -5.83
C TRP A 155 -1.75 29.05 -4.68
N THR A 156 -2.55 30.09 -4.53
CA THR A 156 -2.45 31.04 -3.43
C THR A 156 -3.72 30.97 -2.59
N VAL A 157 -3.56 31.10 -1.28
CA VAL A 157 -4.71 31.32 -0.39
C VAL A 157 -4.91 32.83 -0.31
N PRO A 158 -6.04 33.36 -0.80
CA PRO A 158 -6.32 34.78 -0.61
C PRO A 158 -6.41 35.06 0.88
N LEU A 159 -5.56 35.96 1.36
CA LEU A 159 -5.63 36.43 2.73
C LEU A 159 -6.81 37.38 2.88
N THR A 160 -7.27 37.52 4.11
CA THR A 160 -8.31 38.50 4.44
C THR A 160 -7.88 39.91 4.03
N PRO A 161 -8.82 40.79 3.65
CA PRO A 161 -8.49 42.18 3.31
C PRO A 161 -8.04 43.02 4.51
N PHE A 162 -8.17 42.48 5.73
CA PHE A 162 -7.75 43.17 6.95
C PHE A 162 -6.22 43.30 7.01
N PRO A 163 -5.70 44.48 7.38
CA PRO A 163 -4.26 44.68 7.50
C PRO A 163 -3.69 43.76 8.59
N LYS A 164 -2.50 43.21 8.34
CA LYS A 164 -1.77 42.43 9.34
C LYS A 164 -1.56 43.30 10.59
N PRO A 165 -1.99 42.86 11.79
CA PRO A 165 -1.73 43.58 13.02
C PRO A 165 -0.22 43.78 13.25
N PRO A 166 0.21 44.86 13.94
CA PRO A 166 1.62 45.05 14.28
C PRO A 166 2.12 43.83 15.06
N VAL A 167 3.33 43.37 14.74
CA VAL A 167 3.94 42.22 15.41
C VAL A 167 4.21 42.61 16.87
N GLN A 168 3.45 42.00 17.78
CA GLN A 168 3.66 42.15 19.22
C GLN A 168 4.67 41.11 19.69
N ARG A 169 5.64 41.51 20.51
CA ARG A 169 6.53 40.55 21.17
C ARG A 169 5.73 39.76 22.19
N VAL A 170 5.90 38.44 22.19
CA VAL A 170 5.34 37.60 23.25
C VAL A 170 6.06 37.99 24.54
N LEU A 171 5.30 38.53 25.51
CA LEU A 171 5.82 38.85 26.83
C LEU A 171 6.02 37.56 27.62
N GLU A 172 7.04 37.52 28.47
CA GLU A 172 7.19 36.42 29.41
C GLU A 172 5.97 36.36 30.34
N PRO A 173 5.48 35.14 30.67
CA PRO A 173 4.42 35.00 31.65
C PRO A 173 4.83 35.63 32.98
N LEU A 174 3.87 36.29 33.65
CA LEU A 174 4.07 36.75 35.03
C LEU A 174 4.41 35.55 35.93
N LYS A 175 5.20 35.77 36.99
CA LYS A 175 5.68 34.71 37.89
C LYS A 175 4.58 33.80 38.47
N GLU A 176 3.35 34.30 38.54
CA GLU A 176 2.19 33.60 39.11
C GLU A 176 1.08 33.39 38.08
N ALA A 177 1.39 33.53 36.78
CA ALA A 177 0.41 33.31 35.72
C ALA A 177 -0.13 31.87 35.76
N PRO A 178 -1.44 31.67 35.51
CA PRO A 178 -2.02 30.33 35.47
C PRO A 178 -1.41 29.52 34.32
N VAL A 179 -1.05 28.27 34.60
CA VAL A 179 -0.47 27.35 33.62
C VAL A 179 -1.48 26.28 33.25
N ILE A 180 -1.70 26.10 31.95
CA ILE A 180 -2.42 24.96 31.41
C ILE A 180 -1.45 23.82 31.09
N ARG A 181 -1.93 22.58 31.23
CA ARG A 181 -1.16 21.39 30.87
C ARG A 181 -1.91 20.69 29.73
N VAL A 182 -1.24 20.52 28.59
CA VAL A 182 -1.80 19.90 27.40
C VAL A 182 -1.12 18.55 27.19
N LEU A 183 -1.92 17.49 27.15
CA LEU A 183 -1.44 16.16 26.76
C LEU A 183 -1.48 16.04 25.23
N HIS A 184 -0.36 15.64 24.63
CA HIS A 184 -0.26 15.37 23.20
C HIS A 184 0.21 13.93 23.00
N LEU A 185 -0.61 13.11 22.36
CA LEU A 185 -0.31 11.73 22.01
C LEU A 185 -0.42 11.61 20.49
N SER A 186 0.53 10.90 19.88
CA SER A 186 0.56 10.64 18.44
C SER A 186 1.10 9.23 18.20
N ASP A 187 0.79 8.68 17.03
CA ASP A 187 1.41 7.44 16.51
C ASP A 187 1.31 6.26 17.49
N THR A 188 0.16 6.11 18.16
CA THR A 188 -0.03 5.04 19.16
C THR A 188 0.04 3.64 18.55
N HIS A 189 -0.25 3.52 17.24
CA HIS A 189 -0.12 2.29 16.46
C HIS A 189 -0.59 1.05 17.23
N LEU A 190 -1.89 1.04 17.57
CA LEU A 190 -2.49 -0.07 18.31
C LEU A 190 -2.69 -1.25 17.37
N ASP A 191 -2.07 -2.38 17.71
CA ASP A 191 -2.33 -3.65 17.05
C ASP A 191 -3.20 -4.55 17.93
N PRO A 192 -4.49 -4.72 17.60
CA PRO A 192 -5.39 -5.58 18.35
C PRO A 192 -5.03 -7.08 18.21
N TYR A 193 -4.16 -7.44 17.26
CA TYR A 193 -3.75 -8.82 17.01
C TYR A 193 -2.35 -9.15 17.55
N TYR A 194 -1.71 -8.22 18.25
CA TYR A 194 -0.41 -8.46 18.88
C TYR A 194 -0.49 -9.65 19.84
N MET A 195 0.43 -10.59 19.71
CA MET A 195 0.50 -11.79 20.54
C MET A 195 1.91 -11.97 21.11
N GLU A 196 2.00 -11.89 22.44
CA GLU A 196 3.23 -12.23 23.18
C GLU A 196 3.68 -13.65 22.83
N GLY A 197 4.97 -13.84 22.58
CA GLY A 197 5.53 -15.13 22.15
C GLY A 197 5.41 -15.44 20.65
N ALA A 198 4.66 -14.64 19.89
CA ALA A 198 4.62 -14.78 18.44
C ALA A 198 5.97 -14.50 17.79
N ASN A 199 6.15 -14.94 16.55
CA ASN A 199 7.37 -14.67 15.80
C ASN A 199 7.48 -13.17 15.48
N ALA A 200 8.44 -12.50 16.10
CA ALA A 200 8.73 -11.09 15.87
C ALA A 200 9.83 -10.87 14.80
N ASP A 201 10.36 -11.94 14.19
CA ASP A 201 11.23 -11.89 13.02
C ASP A 201 10.64 -12.71 11.86
N CYS A 202 9.42 -12.37 11.46
CA CYS A 202 8.61 -13.06 10.46
C CYS A 202 8.99 -12.75 9.00
N LYS A 203 9.92 -11.80 8.76
CA LYS A 203 10.37 -11.31 7.45
C LYS A 203 9.29 -10.59 6.61
N GLU A 204 8.17 -10.25 7.21
CA GLU A 204 7.13 -9.42 6.61
C GLU A 204 7.24 -7.96 7.06
N LEU A 205 6.45 -7.07 6.44
CA LEU A 205 6.38 -5.64 6.81
C LEU A 205 6.03 -5.41 8.29
N MET A 206 5.21 -6.27 8.90
CA MET A 206 4.81 -6.20 10.30
C MET A 206 4.69 -7.61 10.88
N CYS A 207 5.26 -7.81 12.07
CA CYS A 207 5.29 -9.07 12.79
C CYS A 207 4.60 -8.96 14.17
N CYS A 208 4.87 -9.92 15.06
CA CYS A 208 4.33 -10.01 16.43
C CYS A 208 2.82 -10.29 16.52
N ARG A 209 2.18 -10.72 15.44
CA ARG A 209 0.75 -10.98 15.39
C ARG A 209 0.44 -12.46 15.53
N ILE A 210 -0.80 -12.76 15.89
CA ILE A 210 -1.31 -14.14 15.96
C ILE A 210 -1.05 -14.94 14.68
N ALA A 211 -1.13 -14.28 13.53
CA ALA A 211 -0.98 -14.92 12.22
C ALA A 211 0.48 -15.27 11.86
N ASP A 212 1.46 -14.77 12.61
CA ASP A 212 2.89 -14.98 12.33
C ASP A 212 3.43 -16.27 12.98
N GLY A 213 2.55 -16.97 13.72
CA GLY A 213 2.86 -18.21 14.41
C GLY A 213 3.75 -18.03 15.63
N PRO A 214 4.05 -19.12 16.36
CA PRO A 214 4.96 -19.09 17.50
C PRO A 214 6.38 -18.80 17.05
N ALA A 215 7.15 -18.10 17.89
CA ALA A 215 8.55 -17.85 17.58
C ALA A 215 9.38 -19.15 17.55
N PRO A 216 10.27 -19.32 16.54
CA PRO A 216 11.14 -20.51 16.45
C PRO A 216 12.11 -20.63 17.62
N THR A 217 12.51 -19.50 18.21
CA THR A 217 13.42 -19.44 19.34
C THR A 217 12.95 -18.40 20.37
N PRO A 218 13.32 -18.54 21.65
CA PRO A 218 12.99 -17.54 22.67
C PRO A 218 13.51 -16.13 22.34
N ALA A 219 14.65 -16.02 21.65
CA ALA A 219 15.21 -14.75 21.22
C ALA A 219 14.37 -14.08 20.12
N GLN A 220 13.60 -14.84 19.35
CA GLN A 220 12.73 -14.33 18.29
C GLN A 220 11.30 -14.04 18.78
N ALA A 221 10.96 -14.37 20.02
CA ALA A 221 9.65 -14.17 20.61
C ALA A 221 9.32 -12.69 20.78
N ALA A 222 8.08 -12.32 20.42
CA ALA A 222 7.50 -11.01 20.70
C ALA A 222 7.39 -10.80 22.21
N GLY A 223 7.87 -9.65 22.68
CA GLY A 223 7.84 -9.29 24.10
C GLY A 223 6.43 -9.10 24.67
N ARG A 224 6.33 -9.10 26.00
CA ARG A 224 5.05 -8.92 26.69
C ARG A 224 4.42 -7.55 26.43
N TRP A 225 5.24 -6.50 26.39
CA TRP A 225 4.82 -5.09 26.39
C TRP A 225 5.09 -4.39 25.05
N GLY A 226 5.44 -5.15 24.01
CA GLY A 226 5.97 -4.63 22.76
C GLY A 226 7.31 -5.29 22.42
N ASP A 227 7.81 -4.99 21.23
CA ASP A 227 9.07 -5.51 20.71
C ASP A 227 9.83 -4.40 19.97
N TYR A 228 11.16 -4.50 19.89
CA TYR A 228 12.01 -3.50 19.24
C TYR A 228 12.17 -3.71 17.72
N ARG A 229 11.53 -4.74 17.17
CA ARG A 229 11.50 -5.05 15.72
C ARG A 229 10.28 -4.41 15.06
N ASN A 230 9.93 -4.86 13.85
CA ASN A 230 8.80 -4.34 13.07
C ASN A 230 7.46 -4.81 13.64
N CYS A 231 7.07 -4.26 14.79
CA CYS A 231 5.83 -4.61 15.48
C CYS A 231 5.13 -3.36 16.01
N ASP A 232 3.81 -3.38 15.97
CA ASP A 232 2.97 -2.33 16.54
C ASP A 232 2.70 -2.59 18.04
N THR A 233 1.97 -1.67 18.68
CA THR A 233 1.78 -1.63 20.13
C THR A 233 0.65 -2.53 20.58
N PRO A 234 0.85 -3.44 21.56
CA PRO A 234 -0.26 -4.21 22.12
C PRO A 234 -1.17 -3.34 22.98
N LEU A 235 -2.46 -3.68 23.02
CA LEU A 235 -3.48 -2.98 23.81
C LEU A 235 -3.06 -2.74 25.27
N ARG A 236 -2.44 -3.75 25.89
CA ARG A 236 -2.00 -3.66 27.29
C ARG A 236 -0.98 -2.53 27.53
N THR A 237 -0.11 -2.24 26.57
CA THR A 237 0.88 -1.16 26.69
C THR A 237 0.21 0.19 26.58
N LEU A 238 -0.73 0.33 25.63
CA LEU A 238 -1.54 1.53 25.50
C LEU A 238 -2.37 1.81 26.77
N GLU A 239 -3.05 0.79 27.30
CA GLU A 239 -3.81 0.91 28.55
C GLU A 239 -2.91 1.28 29.73
N HIS A 240 -1.74 0.64 29.85
CA HIS A 240 -0.80 0.93 30.92
C HIS A 240 -0.29 2.37 30.85
N MET A 241 0.03 2.86 29.64
CA MET A 241 0.39 4.26 29.41
C MET A 241 -0.73 5.21 29.87
N LEU A 242 -1.99 4.96 29.45
CA LEU A 242 -3.13 5.82 29.81
C LEU A 242 -3.42 5.81 31.31
N ARG A 243 -3.32 4.65 31.98
CA ARG A 243 -3.44 4.53 33.44
C ARG A 243 -2.33 5.30 34.14
N HIS A 244 -1.09 5.20 33.65
CA HIS A 244 0.04 5.94 34.19
C HIS A 244 -0.18 7.45 34.09
N ILE A 245 -0.58 7.94 32.90
CA ILE A 245 -0.88 9.35 32.65
C ILE A 245 -1.94 9.84 33.64
N THR A 246 -3.04 9.12 33.77
CA THR A 246 -4.14 9.45 34.69
C THR A 246 -3.67 9.52 36.15
N SER A 247 -2.79 8.59 36.56
CA SER A 247 -2.28 8.54 37.93
C SER A 247 -1.31 9.67 38.27
N LYS A 248 -0.47 10.09 37.32
CA LYS A 248 0.61 11.07 37.52
C LYS A 248 0.18 12.49 37.22
N HIS A 249 -0.68 12.67 36.22
CA HIS A 249 -1.12 13.97 35.74
C HIS A 249 -2.58 14.20 36.13
N LYS A 250 -2.82 14.48 37.41
CA LYS A 250 -4.16 14.83 37.91
C LYS A 250 -4.59 16.17 37.30
N VAL A 251 -5.70 16.14 36.58
CA VAL A 251 -6.46 17.34 36.20
C VAL A 251 -7.09 17.89 37.48
N ARG A 252 -6.83 19.16 37.82
CA ARG A 252 -7.56 19.81 38.92
C ARG A 252 -9.03 19.80 38.53
N LYS A 253 -9.89 19.17 39.34
CA LYS A 253 -11.33 19.41 39.24
C LYS A 253 -11.55 20.83 39.78
N GLU A 254 -12.05 21.72 38.92
CA GLU A 254 -12.65 22.96 39.41
C GLU A 254 -13.86 22.57 40.27
N SER A 255 -13.79 22.96 41.54
CA SER A 255 -14.85 22.83 42.54
C SER A 255 -15.79 24.02 42.48
#